data_AF-A0A511M9R3-F1
#
_entry.id   AF-A0A511M9R3-F1
#
_cell.length_a   1.000
_cell.length_b   1.000
_cell.length_c   1.000
_cell.angle_alpha   90.00
_cell.angle_beta   90.00
_cell.angle_gamma   90.00
#
_symmetry.space_group_name_H-M   'P 1'
#
loop_
_entity.id
_entity.type
_entity.pdbx_description
1 polymer ?
#
loop_
_entity_poly.entity_id
_entity_poly.type
_entity_poly.pdbx_seq_one_letter_code
_entity_poly.pdbx_strand_id
1 'polypeptide(L)'
;MAVSATLIRVLLSRAARRELIMSRTADRIESQWRLTDPFDGYQVGEFAESAAELSMAAQAAIVSLATAAQLAYFSELEVELADFFPEVPPEVRLFGAFESEFTKPKNVVSGGVESLRLPVEEVFNRPARQYRAAVSSGTDPAIALEDSVNRVKLVSGTNLSLAEREAEHLIYKEAARQRIGVIGWRRVIHPEASKSGSCGLCVAASDRLYKTDAMKAIHDHCRCETLPVTADDDPGDELNRDDLDRLYDEAGGNSKFQLKRTRYKFDEHGELQAVLVPARRGQKVPHYRDPTVPQPVDLDEFAREYEVASRQLPLMERHLRQTLAKGLGEDSSPVQYQRTQIDRYKAILSR
;
A
#
# COMPACT_ATOMS: atom_id res chain seq x y z
N MET A 1 -17.95 -23.55 -11.86
CA MET A 1 -17.46 -24.58 -10.91
C MET A 1 -16.86 -23.86 -9.71
N ALA A 2 -16.94 -24.43 -8.51
CA ALA A 2 -16.42 -23.78 -7.31
C ALA A 2 -14.90 -23.62 -7.38
N VAL A 3 -14.40 -22.41 -7.09
CA VAL A 3 -12.98 -22.13 -6.85
C VAL A 3 -12.40 -23.21 -5.93
N SER A 4 -11.35 -23.90 -6.39
CA SER A 4 -10.70 -24.98 -5.63
C SER A 4 -10.36 -24.52 -4.21
N ALA A 5 -10.56 -25.39 -3.21
CA ALA A 5 -10.19 -25.08 -1.83
C ALA A 5 -8.69 -24.74 -1.68
N THR A 6 -7.86 -25.26 -2.59
CA THR A 6 -6.44 -24.92 -2.70
C THR A 6 -6.28 -23.47 -3.16
N LEU A 7 -6.97 -23.07 -4.23
CA LEU A 7 -6.94 -21.72 -4.76
C LEU A 7 -7.40 -20.69 -3.71
N ILE A 8 -8.51 -20.95 -3.00
CA ILE A 8 -8.98 -20.08 -1.90
C ILE A 8 -7.92 -19.91 -0.80
N ARG A 9 -7.22 -20.98 -0.42
CA ARG A 9 -6.13 -20.89 0.57
C ARG A 9 -4.95 -20.07 0.07
N VAL A 10 -4.60 -20.18 -1.21
CA VAL A 10 -3.55 -19.37 -1.83
C VAL A 10 -3.94 -17.88 -1.80
N LEU A 11 -5.16 -17.53 -2.23
CA LEU A 11 -5.70 -16.17 -2.22
C LEU A 11 -5.63 -15.54 -0.82
N LEU A 12 -6.23 -16.20 0.18
CA LEU A 12 -6.27 -15.69 1.56
C LEU A 12 -4.86 -15.59 2.18
N SER A 13 -4.01 -16.59 1.95
CA SER A 13 -2.64 -16.59 2.50
C SER A 13 -1.77 -15.51 1.86
N ARG A 14 -1.94 -15.25 0.56
CA ARG A 14 -1.26 -14.15 -0.14
C ARG A 14 -1.69 -12.81 0.40
N ALA A 15 -3.00 -12.55 0.51
CA ALA A 15 -3.52 -11.29 1.02
C ALA A 15 -2.99 -10.97 2.43
N ALA A 16 -3.00 -11.96 3.33
CA ALA A 16 -2.47 -11.81 4.68
C ALA A 16 -0.96 -11.57 4.72
N ARG A 17 -0.16 -12.35 3.95
CA ARG A 17 1.30 -12.17 3.87
C ARG A 17 1.69 -10.83 3.27
N ARG A 18 1.00 -10.41 2.22
CA ARG A 18 1.16 -9.10 1.60
C ARG A 18 0.96 -7.99 2.62
N GLU A 19 -0.12 -8.04 3.38
CA GLU A 19 -0.40 -7.02 4.40
C GLU A 19 0.65 -7.01 5.51
N LEU A 20 1.12 -8.19 5.92
CA LEU A 20 2.19 -8.29 6.90
C LEU A 20 3.50 -7.67 6.43
N ILE A 21 3.88 -7.88 5.16
CA ILE A 21 5.08 -7.26 4.57
C ILE A 21 4.93 -5.74 4.53
N MET A 22 3.79 -5.24 4.05
CA MET A 22 3.53 -3.81 3.93
C MET A 22 3.54 -3.11 5.29
N SER A 23 2.80 -3.65 6.26
CA SER A 23 2.69 -3.07 7.61
C SER A 23 4.04 -3.07 8.35
N ARG A 24 4.75 -4.22 8.39
CA ARG A 24 6.07 -4.31 9.04
C ARG A 24 7.10 -3.38 8.43
N THR A 25 7.10 -3.23 7.11
CA THR A 25 8.02 -2.34 6.41
C THR A 25 7.71 -0.88 6.75
N ALA A 26 6.44 -0.49 6.66
CA ALA A 26 6.01 0.86 7.00
C ALA A 26 6.31 1.22 8.46
N ASP A 27 6.06 0.31 9.40
CA ASP A 27 6.32 0.54 10.83
C ASP A 27 7.81 0.73 11.11
N ARG A 28 8.68 -0.06 10.47
CA ARG A 28 10.13 0.08 10.61
C ARG A 28 10.63 1.41 10.06
N ILE A 29 10.24 1.77 8.85
CA ILE A 29 10.67 3.03 8.22
C ILE A 29 10.10 4.23 8.98
N GLU A 30 8.84 4.16 9.45
CA GLU A 30 8.26 5.17 10.35
C GLU A 30 9.11 5.34 11.61
N SER A 31 9.48 4.24 12.27
CA SER A 31 10.27 4.30 13.51
C SER A 31 11.62 4.98 13.30
N GLN A 32 12.27 4.73 12.17
CA GLN A 32 13.54 5.36 11.81
C GLN A 32 13.36 6.85 11.52
N TRP A 33 12.32 7.21 10.77
CA TRP A 33 12.03 8.62 10.44
C TRP A 33 11.76 9.44 11.68
N ARG A 34 10.96 8.91 12.63
CA ARG A 34 10.68 9.58 13.90
C ARG A 34 11.92 9.83 14.75
N LEU A 35 13.00 9.09 14.51
CA LEU A 35 14.28 9.22 15.19
C LEU A 35 15.33 10.01 14.40
N THR A 36 14.94 10.52 13.23
CA THR A 36 15.79 11.31 12.35
C THR A 36 15.50 12.78 12.57
N ASP A 37 16.51 13.58 12.93
CA ASP A 37 16.35 15.03 12.93
C ASP A 37 16.16 15.53 11.48
N PRO A 38 14.99 16.08 11.11
CA PRO A 38 14.75 16.49 9.74
C PRO A 38 15.66 17.64 9.28
N PHE A 39 16.31 18.40 10.17
CA PHE A 39 17.24 19.48 9.80
C PHE A 39 18.69 19.00 9.65
N ASP A 40 19.03 17.83 10.21
CA ASP A 40 20.36 17.25 10.09
C ASP A 40 20.49 16.50 8.74
N GLY A 41 21.28 17.06 7.83
CA GLY A 41 21.49 16.49 6.51
C GLY A 41 22.15 15.11 6.53
N TYR A 42 23.00 14.83 7.52
CA TYR A 42 23.66 13.53 7.66
C TYR A 42 22.66 12.46 8.13
N GLN A 43 21.87 12.76 9.18
CA GLN A 43 20.84 11.83 9.66
C GLN A 43 19.78 11.56 8.59
N VAL A 44 19.37 12.58 7.83
CA VAL A 44 18.44 12.39 6.69
C VAL A 44 19.04 11.49 5.61
N GLY A 45 20.34 11.61 5.35
CA GLY A 45 21.07 10.74 4.44
C GLY A 45 21.07 9.28 4.91
N GLU A 46 21.50 9.02 6.16
CA GLU A 46 21.47 7.67 6.74
C GLU A 46 20.06 7.07 6.76
N PHE A 47 19.04 7.88 7.08
CA PHE A 47 17.65 7.47 7.02
C PHE A 47 17.25 7.06 5.61
N ALA A 48 17.53 7.89 4.60
CA ALA A 48 17.12 7.64 3.23
C ALA A 48 17.75 6.37 2.66
N GLU A 49 19.02 6.11 2.97
CA GLU A 49 19.73 4.88 2.61
C GLU A 49 19.11 3.65 3.29
N SER A 50 18.95 3.69 4.62
CA SER A 50 18.37 2.55 5.35
C SER A 50 16.91 2.26 4.97
N ALA A 51 16.11 3.32 4.76
CA ALA A 51 14.73 3.19 4.29
C ALA A 51 14.67 2.61 2.86
N ALA A 52 15.62 2.97 2.00
CA ALA A 52 15.73 2.41 0.66
C ALA A 52 16.03 0.91 0.71
N GLU A 53 17.00 0.48 1.52
CA GLU A 53 17.32 -0.95 1.70
C GLU A 53 16.10 -1.77 2.18
N LEU A 54 15.40 -1.27 3.20
CA LEU A 54 14.18 -1.91 3.71
C LEU A 54 13.08 -1.98 2.65
N SER A 55 12.90 -0.90 1.88
CA SER A 55 11.93 -0.85 0.78
C SER A 55 12.29 -1.84 -0.33
N MET A 56 13.57 -1.93 -0.72
CA MET A 56 14.05 -2.85 -1.77
C MET A 56 13.88 -4.31 -1.38
N ALA A 57 14.23 -4.67 -0.14
CA ALA A 57 14.00 -6.01 0.38
C ALA A 57 12.51 -6.36 0.40
N ALA A 58 11.65 -5.41 0.80
CA ALA A 58 10.20 -5.61 0.82
C ALA A 58 9.58 -5.70 -0.59
N GLN A 59 10.09 -4.93 -1.56
CA GLN A 59 9.71 -5.04 -2.97
C GLN A 59 10.04 -6.44 -3.50
N ALA A 60 11.26 -6.94 -3.31
CA ALA A 60 11.65 -8.28 -3.72
C ALA A 60 10.78 -9.39 -3.09
N ALA A 61 10.44 -9.25 -1.81
CA ALA A 61 9.54 -10.17 -1.12
C ALA A 61 8.12 -10.14 -1.70
N ILE A 62 7.59 -8.96 -2.02
CA ILE A 62 6.26 -8.81 -2.63
C ILE A 62 6.23 -9.33 -4.07
N VAL A 63 7.26 -9.04 -4.86
CA VAL A 63 7.40 -9.57 -6.24
C VAL A 63 7.44 -11.09 -6.21
N SER A 64 8.20 -11.68 -5.28
CA SER A 64 8.28 -13.14 -5.12
C SER A 64 6.93 -13.73 -4.70
N LEU A 65 6.23 -13.09 -3.75
CA LEU A 65 4.90 -13.52 -3.30
C LEU A 65 3.86 -13.45 -4.43
N ALA A 66 3.86 -12.37 -5.20
CA ALA A 66 2.96 -12.19 -6.33
C ALA A 66 3.23 -13.23 -7.42
N THR A 67 4.51 -13.46 -7.76
CA THR A 67 4.92 -14.46 -8.75
C THR A 67 4.50 -15.87 -8.34
N ALA A 68 4.80 -16.28 -7.11
CA ALA A 68 4.44 -17.60 -6.62
C ALA A 68 2.92 -17.86 -6.66
N ALA A 69 2.12 -16.84 -6.33
CA ALA A 69 0.67 -16.97 -6.37
C ALA A 69 0.13 -17.03 -7.80
N GLN A 70 0.65 -16.21 -8.72
CA GLN A 70 0.25 -16.28 -10.13
C GLN A 70 0.60 -17.64 -10.75
N LEU A 71 1.79 -18.18 -10.46
CA LEU A 71 2.17 -19.52 -10.91
C LEU A 71 1.24 -20.60 -10.34
N ALA A 72 0.84 -20.49 -9.07
CA ALA A 72 -0.15 -21.38 -8.50
C ALA A 72 -1.52 -21.27 -9.19
N TYR A 73 -1.95 -20.05 -9.57
CA TYR A 73 -3.20 -19.85 -10.31
C TYR A 73 -3.15 -20.49 -11.70
N PHE A 74 -2.07 -20.29 -12.46
CA PHE A 74 -1.92 -20.94 -13.76
C PHE A 74 -1.93 -22.47 -13.62
N SER A 75 -1.22 -23.00 -12.62
CA SER A 75 -1.19 -24.46 -12.38
C SER A 75 -2.57 -25.03 -12.07
N GLU A 76 -3.42 -24.34 -11.30
CA GLU A 76 -4.79 -24.79 -11.02
C GLU A 76 -5.69 -24.71 -12.27
N LEU A 77 -5.39 -23.80 -13.19
CA LEU A 77 -6.09 -23.66 -14.48
C LEU A 77 -5.57 -24.61 -15.56
N GLU A 78 -4.70 -25.55 -15.21
CA GLU A 78 -4.03 -26.47 -16.16
C GLU A 78 -3.26 -25.72 -17.26
N VAL A 79 -2.75 -24.54 -16.92
CA VAL A 79 -1.97 -23.67 -17.78
C VAL A 79 -0.54 -23.58 -17.23
N GLU A 80 0.46 -23.79 -18.08
CA GLU A 80 1.86 -23.65 -17.65
C GLU A 80 2.48 -22.36 -18.18
N LEU A 81 2.89 -21.48 -17.25
CA LEU A 81 3.79 -20.38 -17.54
C LEU A 81 5.22 -20.85 -17.23
N ALA A 82 5.96 -21.26 -18.26
CA ALA A 82 7.29 -21.87 -18.09
C ALA A 82 8.26 -20.94 -17.34
N ASP A 83 8.77 -21.40 -16.18
CA ASP A 83 9.85 -20.84 -15.34
C ASP A 83 10.09 -19.32 -15.44
N PHE A 84 9.01 -18.54 -15.46
CA PHE A 84 9.11 -17.10 -15.64
C PHE A 84 9.19 -16.41 -14.28
N PHE A 85 10.27 -15.66 -14.08
CA PHE A 85 10.42 -14.79 -12.92
C PHE A 85 10.52 -13.33 -13.39
N PRO A 86 9.60 -12.44 -12.97
CA PRO A 86 9.61 -11.06 -13.42
C PRO A 86 10.80 -10.30 -12.80
N GLU A 87 11.63 -9.72 -13.66
CA GLU A 87 12.67 -8.77 -13.24
C GLU A 87 12.04 -7.39 -13.02
N VAL A 88 11.80 -7.04 -11.74
CA VAL A 88 11.28 -5.73 -11.36
C VAL A 88 12.40 -4.89 -10.77
N PRO A 89 12.81 -3.79 -11.42
CA PRO A 89 13.82 -2.91 -10.87
C PRO A 89 13.33 -2.23 -9.59
N PRO A 90 14.19 -2.08 -8.57
CA PRO A 90 13.84 -1.45 -7.29
C PRO A 90 13.50 0.04 -7.43
N GLU A 91 14.06 0.71 -8.44
CA GLU A 91 13.90 2.14 -8.66
C GLU A 91 12.45 2.54 -8.92
N VAL A 92 12.09 3.72 -8.42
CA VAL A 92 10.71 4.20 -8.50
C VAL A 92 10.45 4.79 -9.87
N ARG A 93 9.58 4.12 -10.63
CA ARG A 93 9.19 4.55 -11.97
C ARG A 93 8.51 5.92 -11.95
N LEU A 94 8.93 6.80 -12.85
CA LEU A 94 8.30 8.10 -13.08
C LEU A 94 7.19 8.01 -14.14
N PHE A 95 6.12 8.78 -13.93
CA PHE A 95 5.11 9.06 -14.94
C PHE A 95 5.39 10.44 -15.54
N GLY A 96 6.37 10.52 -16.44
CA GLY A 96 6.78 11.75 -17.14
C GLY A 96 8.26 12.11 -16.96
N ALA A 97 8.71 13.12 -17.71
CA ALA A 97 10.05 13.68 -17.58
C ALA A 97 10.08 14.67 -16.40
N PHE A 98 10.38 14.18 -15.20
CA PHE A 98 10.55 15.02 -14.03
C PHE A 98 12.04 15.08 -13.69
N GLU A 99 12.72 16.10 -14.21
CA GLU A 99 14.02 16.49 -13.68
C GLU A 99 13.79 17.41 -12.49
N SER A 100 14.41 17.08 -11.36
CA SER A 100 14.44 17.96 -10.20
C SER A 100 15.87 18.42 -9.96
N GLU A 101 16.04 19.51 -9.22
CA GLU A 101 17.37 19.94 -8.74
C GLU A 101 18.02 18.92 -7.79
N PHE A 102 17.23 18.00 -7.22
CA PHE A 102 17.67 17.07 -6.19
C PHE A 102 18.17 15.73 -6.74
N THR A 103 17.69 15.31 -7.92
CA THR A 103 18.14 14.05 -8.52
C THR A 103 17.95 14.02 -10.02
N LYS A 104 18.83 13.28 -10.70
CA LYS A 104 18.70 12.98 -12.12
C LYS A 104 18.08 11.60 -12.29
N PRO A 105 16.94 11.49 -12.99
CA PRO A 105 16.37 10.19 -13.32
C PRO A 105 17.36 9.34 -14.11
N LYS A 106 17.33 8.02 -13.89
CA LYS A 106 18.12 7.04 -14.64
C LYS A 106 17.21 6.30 -15.61
N ASN A 107 17.74 5.97 -16.79
CA ASN A 107 17.08 5.07 -17.73
C ASN A 107 17.24 3.64 -17.24
N VAL A 108 16.13 2.93 -17.10
CA VAL A 108 16.08 1.53 -16.68
C VAL A 108 15.19 0.75 -17.64
N VAL A 109 15.72 -0.36 -18.14
CA VAL A 109 14.99 -1.32 -18.99
C VAL A 109 14.38 -2.39 -18.09
N SER A 110 13.08 -2.63 -18.24
CA SER A 110 12.34 -3.71 -17.56
C SER A 110 11.35 -4.33 -18.54
N GLY A 111 11.39 -5.65 -18.70
CA GLY A 111 10.50 -6.37 -19.64
C GLY A 111 10.55 -5.85 -21.07
N GLY A 112 11.73 -5.44 -21.53
CA GLY A 112 11.95 -4.87 -22.87
C GLY A 112 11.43 -3.44 -23.05
N VAL A 113 11.01 -2.76 -21.97
CA VAL A 113 10.52 -1.37 -22.02
C VAL A 113 11.45 -0.45 -21.23
N GLU A 114 11.93 0.60 -21.89
CA GLU A 114 12.68 1.67 -21.24
C GLU A 114 11.77 2.58 -20.43
N SER A 115 12.25 2.99 -19.25
CA SER A 115 11.56 3.91 -18.37
C SER A 115 12.54 4.78 -17.58
N LEU A 116 12.17 6.05 -17.36
CA LEU A 116 12.87 6.92 -16.42
C LEU A 116 12.46 6.55 -15.00
N ARG A 117 13.45 6.34 -14.13
CA ARG A 117 13.24 5.98 -12.73
C ARG A 117 14.09 6.81 -11.80
N LEU A 118 13.59 7.00 -10.58
CA LEU A 118 14.33 7.63 -9.51
C LEU A 118 14.99 6.58 -8.62
N PRO A 119 16.20 6.88 -8.11
CA PRO A 119 16.77 6.10 -7.02
C PRO A 119 15.80 6.03 -5.83
N VAL A 120 15.78 4.90 -5.13
CA VAL A 120 14.81 4.65 -4.05
C VAL A 120 15.03 5.63 -2.90
N GLU A 121 16.29 5.91 -2.58
CA GLU A 121 16.74 6.83 -1.54
C GLU A 121 16.19 8.26 -1.75
N GLU A 122 16.06 8.73 -2.98
CA GLU A 122 15.52 10.06 -3.26
C GLU A 122 14.07 10.17 -2.78
N VAL A 123 13.28 9.11 -2.91
CA VAL A 123 11.87 9.15 -2.50
C VAL A 123 11.76 9.30 -0.97
N PHE A 124 12.73 8.77 -0.24
CA PHE A 124 12.86 8.91 1.21
C PHE A 124 13.55 10.20 1.67
N ASN A 125 14.14 10.99 0.75
CA ASN A 125 14.57 12.36 1.06
C ASN A 125 13.41 13.39 1.06
N ARG A 126 12.29 13.05 0.42
CA ARG A 126 11.11 13.95 0.28
C ARG A 126 10.44 14.35 1.60
N PRO A 127 10.25 13.44 2.58
CA PRO A 127 9.67 13.78 3.89
C PRO A 127 10.44 14.89 4.61
N ALA A 128 11.78 14.88 4.57
CA ALA A 128 12.61 15.93 5.15
C ALA A 128 12.37 17.28 4.47
N ARG A 129 12.32 17.31 3.13
CA ARG A 129 12.04 18.55 2.38
C ARG A 129 10.64 19.08 2.66
N GLN A 130 9.64 18.19 2.73
CA GLN A 130 8.27 18.56 3.10
C GLN A 130 8.21 19.14 4.52
N TYR A 131 8.89 18.50 5.49
CA TYR A 131 8.96 18.96 6.86
C TYR A 131 9.58 20.36 6.95
N ARG A 132 10.78 20.55 6.36
CA ARG A 132 11.49 21.83 6.37
C ARG A 132 10.67 22.95 5.75
N ALA A 133 10.01 22.67 4.62
CA ALA A 133 9.14 23.64 3.95
C ALA A 133 7.89 24.01 4.79
N ALA A 134 7.30 23.04 5.49
CA ALA A 134 6.16 23.30 6.38
C ALA A 134 6.59 24.17 7.57
N VAL A 135 7.69 23.83 8.24
CA VAL A 135 8.22 24.61 9.37
C VAL A 135 8.63 26.02 8.92
N SER A 136 9.29 26.18 7.76
CA SER A 136 9.64 27.50 7.24
C SER A 136 8.43 28.35 6.89
N SER A 137 7.29 27.71 6.62
CA SER A 137 6.00 28.37 6.35
C SER A 137 5.21 28.67 7.64
N GLY A 138 5.77 28.40 8.82
CA GLY A 138 5.16 28.69 10.12
C GLY A 138 4.28 27.56 10.67
N THR A 139 4.28 26.37 10.07
CA THR A 139 3.59 25.20 10.65
C THR A 139 4.30 24.75 11.93
N ASP A 140 3.53 24.39 12.95
CA ASP A 140 4.06 23.83 14.19
C ASP A 140 4.94 22.58 13.91
N PRO A 141 6.15 22.49 14.49
CA PRO A 141 7.06 21.38 14.25
C PRO A 141 6.50 19.99 14.55
N ALA A 142 5.59 19.85 15.53
CA ALA A 142 4.97 18.56 15.83
C ALA A 142 3.95 18.16 14.76
N ILE A 143 3.17 19.13 14.26
CA ILE A 143 2.24 18.91 13.14
C ILE A 143 3.01 18.56 11.87
N ALA A 144 4.05 19.33 11.54
CA ALA A 144 4.92 19.07 10.39
C ALA A 144 5.56 17.68 10.46
N LEU A 145 5.93 17.22 11.67
CA LEU A 145 6.48 15.88 11.87
C LEU A 145 5.44 14.81 11.52
N GLU A 146 4.22 14.89 12.02
CA GLU A 146 3.18 13.91 11.70
C GLU A 146 2.82 13.91 10.21
N ASP A 147 2.78 15.06 9.55
CA ASP A 147 2.57 15.15 8.10
C ASP A 147 3.70 14.46 7.31
N SER A 148 4.94 14.66 7.74
CA SER A 148 6.09 13.98 7.13
C SER A 148 6.09 12.47 7.40
N VAL A 149 5.65 12.03 8.58
CA VAL A 149 5.46 10.60 8.89
C VAL A 149 4.38 9.98 8.00
N ASN A 150 3.26 10.67 7.82
CA ASN A 150 2.21 10.23 6.89
C ASN A 150 2.75 10.10 5.47
N ARG A 151 3.62 11.03 5.04
CA ARG A 151 4.30 10.92 3.75
C ARG A 151 5.20 9.69 3.67
N VAL A 152 5.97 9.38 4.71
CA VAL A 152 6.81 8.17 4.79
C VAL A 152 5.97 6.90 4.61
N LYS A 153 4.84 6.79 5.32
CA LYS A 153 3.91 5.65 5.19
C LYS A 153 3.37 5.50 3.77
N LEU A 154 2.92 6.61 3.18
CA LEU A 154 2.39 6.64 1.81
C LEU A 154 3.44 6.22 0.79
N VAL A 155 4.66 6.77 0.89
CA VAL A 155 5.79 6.40 0.01
C VAL A 155 6.10 4.92 0.11
N SER A 156 6.22 4.41 1.35
CA SER A 156 6.54 3.01 1.61
C SER A 156 5.48 2.10 0.98
N GLY A 157 4.20 2.30 1.31
CA GLY A 157 3.12 1.47 0.75
C GLY A 157 2.96 1.60 -0.78
N THR A 158 3.22 2.78 -1.34
CA THR A 158 3.12 3.03 -2.79
C THR A 158 4.21 2.30 -3.54
N ASN A 159 5.47 2.39 -3.10
CA ASN A 159 6.60 1.72 -3.76
C ASN A 159 6.41 0.21 -3.83
N LEU A 160 5.94 -0.39 -2.72
CA LEU A 160 5.63 -1.81 -2.63
C LEU A 160 4.49 -2.20 -3.59
N SER A 161 3.41 -1.41 -3.60
CA SER A 161 2.26 -1.65 -4.48
C SER A 161 2.59 -1.47 -5.97
N LEU A 162 3.53 -0.57 -6.31
CA LEU A 162 3.99 -0.35 -7.67
C LEU A 162 4.86 -1.52 -8.16
N ALA A 163 5.77 -2.02 -7.31
CA ALA A 163 6.61 -3.17 -7.64
C ALA A 163 5.78 -4.44 -7.86
N GLU A 164 4.80 -4.70 -6.99
CA GLU A 164 3.82 -5.80 -7.16
C GLU A 164 3.14 -5.74 -8.52
N ARG A 165 2.64 -4.54 -8.88
CA ARG A 165 1.92 -4.32 -10.13
C ARG A 165 2.80 -4.46 -11.36
N GLU A 166 4.06 -4.07 -11.25
CA GLU A 166 5.01 -4.26 -12.33
C GLU A 166 5.28 -5.76 -12.54
N ALA A 167 5.50 -6.53 -11.47
CA ALA A 167 5.67 -7.99 -11.55
C ALA A 167 4.47 -8.65 -12.21
N GLU A 168 3.27 -8.35 -11.72
CA GLU A 168 2.00 -8.79 -12.29
C GLU A 168 1.89 -8.47 -13.78
N HIS A 169 2.20 -7.24 -14.18
CA HIS A 169 2.11 -6.83 -15.58
C HIS A 169 3.11 -7.56 -16.48
N LEU A 170 4.32 -7.85 -15.99
CA LEU A 170 5.31 -8.66 -16.69
C LEU A 170 4.83 -10.11 -16.88
N ILE A 171 4.24 -10.70 -15.84
CA ILE A 171 3.63 -12.03 -15.90
C ILE A 171 2.50 -12.07 -16.94
N TYR A 172 1.63 -11.07 -16.99
CA TYR A 172 0.54 -11.03 -17.97
C TYR A 172 1.02 -10.90 -19.41
N LYS A 173 2.08 -10.11 -19.61
CA LYS A 173 2.72 -9.99 -20.92
C LYS A 173 3.33 -11.31 -21.35
N GLU A 174 3.99 -12.00 -20.43
CA GLU A 174 4.58 -13.30 -20.71
C GLU A 174 3.51 -14.35 -21.04
N ALA A 175 2.43 -14.39 -20.26
CA ALA A 175 1.26 -15.20 -20.54
C ALA A 175 0.70 -14.95 -21.96
N ALA A 176 0.48 -13.68 -22.30
CA ALA A 176 -0.01 -13.31 -23.63
C ALA A 176 0.98 -13.68 -24.74
N ARG A 177 2.29 -13.55 -24.50
CA ARG A 177 3.36 -13.92 -25.44
C ARG A 177 3.37 -15.42 -25.71
N GLN A 178 3.22 -16.23 -24.68
CA GLN A 178 3.17 -17.69 -24.76
C GLN A 178 1.81 -18.19 -25.31
N ARG A 179 0.82 -17.31 -25.48
CA ARG A 179 -0.56 -17.65 -25.87
C ARG A 179 -1.16 -18.74 -24.98
N ILE A 180 -0.83 -18.69 -23.69
CA ILE A 180 -1.49 -19.53 -22.71
C ILE A 180 -2.98 -19.14 -22.70
N GLY A 181 -3.90 -20.10 -22.51
CA GLY A 181 -5.36 -19.98 -22.74
C GLY A 181 -6.14 -18.92 -21.92
N VAL A 182 -5.44 -17.90 -21.42
CA VAL A 182 -5.96 -16.74 -20.73
C VAL A 182 -6.57 -15.75 -21.72
N ILE A 183 -7.88 -15.53 -21.58
CA ILE A 183 -8.65 -14.60 -22.41
C ILE A 183 -8.75 -13.20 -21.77
N GLY A 184 -8.44 -13.08 -20.48
CA GLY A 184 -8.39 -11.83 -19.75
C GLY A 184 -8.04 -11.99 -18.27
N TRP A 185 -8.26 -10.93 -17.50
CA TRP A 185 -7.92 -10.87 -16.09
C TRP A 185 -9.07 -10.27 -15.29
N ARG A 186 -9.34 -10.84 -14.12
CA ARG A 186 -10.27 -10.31 -13.11
C ARG A 186 -9.51 -9.69 -11.96
N ARG A 187 -10.14 -8.75 -11.26
CA ARG A 187 -9.67 -8.31 -9.94
C ARG A 187 -10.45 -9.04 -8.87
N VAL A 188 -9.74 -9.64 -7.92
CA VAL A 188 -10.34 -10.24 -6.73
C VAL A 188 -10.06 -9.32 -5.54
N ILE A 189 -11.11 -8.94 -4.82
CA ILE A 189 -11.03 -7.99 -3.71
C ILE A 189 -10.93 -8.74 -2.38
N HIS A 190 -10.17 -8.18 -1.44
CA HIS A 190 -10.01 -8.70 -0.08
C HIS A 190 -10.51 -7.70 0.97
N PRO A 191 -11.84 -7.53 1.14
CA PRO A 191 -12.40 -6.74 2.23
C PRO A 191 -11.88 -7.16 3.61
N GLU A 192 -11.61 -8.45 3.82
CA GLU A 192 -11.05 -9.04 5.05
C GLU A 192 -9.64 -8.53 5.38
N ALA A 193 -8.87 -8.12 4.37
CA ALA A 193 -7.55 -7.52 4.54
C ALA A 193 -7.60 -6.00 4.79
N SER A 194 -8.80 -5.43 5.01
CA SER A 194 -9.01 -4.00 5.24
C SER A 194 -9.84 -3.73 6.48
N LYS A 195 -9.31 -2.91 7.41
CA LYS A 195 -10.07 -2.43 8.58
C LYS A 195 -11.38 -1.72 8.19
N SER A 196 -11.43 -1.08 7.02
CA SER A 196 -12.60 -0.34 6.52
C SER A 196 -13.35 -1.04 5.39
N GLY A 197 -12.92 -2.26 5.03
CA GLY A 197 -13.43 -2.98 3.86
C GLY A 197 -12.91 -2.44 2.52
N SER A 198 -13.51 -2.91 1.43
CA SER A 198 -13.20 -2.50 0.05
C SER A 198 -14.02 -1.28 -0.35
N CYS A 199 -13.43 -0.33 -1.08
CA CYS A 199 -14.20 0.79 -1.61
C CYS A 199 -15.02 0.40 -2.84
N GLY A 200 -16.08 1.15 -3.15
CA GLY A 200 -16.92 0.90 -4.31
C GLY A 200 -16.15 0.90 -5.64
N LEU A 201 -15.03 1.62 -5.72
CA LEU A 201 -14.18 1.59 -6.92
C LEU A 201 -13.52 0.22 -7.12
N CYS A 202 -13.17 -0.47 -6.04
CA CYS A 202 -12.62 -1.83 -6.11
C CYS A 202 -13.69 -2.83 -6.54
N VAL A 203 -14.93 -2.69 -6.02
CA VAL A 203 -16.06 -3.55 -6.40
C VAL A 203 -16.43 -3.37 -7.88
N ALA A 204 -16.54 -2.12 -8.34
CA ALA A 204 -16.78 -1.83 -9.76
C ALA A 204 -15.63 -2.31 -10.67
N ALA A 205 -14.43 -2.47 -10.12
CA ALA A 205 -13.28 -2.97 -10.86
C ALA A 205 -13.17 -4.50 -10.82
N SER A 206 -13.73 -5.21 -9.85
CA SER A 206 -13.78 -6.68 -9.86
C SER A 206 -14.79 -7.23 -10.87
N ASP A 207 -15.83 -6.46 -11.16
CA ASP A 207 -16.87 -6.76 -12.16
C ASP A 207 -16.37 -6.81 -13.62
N ARG A 208 -15.17 -6.31 -13.91
CA ARG A 208 -14.68 -6.21 -15.28
C ARG A 208 -13.72 -7.34 -15.65
N LEU A 209 -13.86 -7.83 -16.89
CA LEU A 209 -12.84 -8.60 -17.58
C LEU A 209 -11.86 -7.65 -18.28
N TYR A 210 -10.59 -7.67 -17.88
CA TYR A 210 -9.54 -6.82 -18.44
C TYR A 210 -8.67 -7.56 -19.43
N LYS A 211 -8.28 -6.87 -20.51
CA LYS A 211 -7.11 -7.26 -21.32
C LYS A 211 -5.82 -6.81 -20.63
N THR A 212 -4.70 -7.47 -20.95
CA THR A 212 -3.37 -7.17 -20.38
C THR A 212 -2.97 -5.68 -20.52
N ASP A 213 -3.30 -5.04 -21.64
CA ASP A 213 -3.02 -3.63 -21.94
C ASP A 213 -4.00 -2.65 -21.26
N ALA A 214 -5.21 -3.12 -20.94
CA ALA A 214 -6.26 -2.35 -20.27
C ALA A 214 -6.21 -2.45 -18.73
N MET A 215 -5.41 -3.37 -18.19
CA MET A 215 -5.30 -3.61 -16.74
C MET A 215 -4.41 -2.55 -16.06
N LYS A 216 -4.94 -1.34 -15.90
CA LYS A 216 -4.23 -0.22 -15.25
C LYS A 216 -4.21 -0.37 -13.73
N ALA A 217 -3.19 0.20 -13.10
CA ALA A 217 -3.18 0.42 -11.66
C ALA A 217 -4.35 1.34 -11.24
N ILE A 218 -5.09 0.96 -10.21
CA ILE A 218 -6.26 1.73 -9.75
C ILE A 218 -5.81 2.90 -8.86
N HIS A 219 -5.22 2.60 -7.70
CA HIS A 219 -4.58 3.55 -6.79
C HIS A 219 -3.80 2.80 -5.68
N ASP A 220 -3.20 3.57 -4.79
CA ASP A 220 -2.51 3.20 -3.54
C ASP A 220 -3.44 2.52 -2.52
N HIS A 221 -2.97 1.51 -1.78
CA HIS A 221 -3.75 0.81 -0.74
C HIS A 221 -4.94 -0.06 -1.21
N CYS A 222 -5.03 -0.42 -2.50
CA CYS A 222 -5.96 -1.49 -2.89
C CYS A 222 -5.59 -2.80 -2.18
N ARG A 223 -6.58 -3.48 -1.60
CA ARG A 223 -6.48 -4.86 -1.11
C ARG A 223 -7.05 -5.80 -2.16
N CYS A 224 -6.57 -5.67 -3.38
CA CYS A 224 -7.02 -6.46 -4.50
C CYS A 224 -5.85 -7.20 -5.11
N GLU A 225 -6.16 -8.36 -5.65
CA GLU A 225 -5.28 -9.13 -6.51
C GLU A 225 -5.94 -9.37 -7.85
N THR A 226 -5.28 -10.15 -8.68
CA THR A 226 -5.64 -10.36 -10.07
C THR A 226 -5.58 -11.84 -10.38
N LEU A 227 -6.61 -12.33 -11.04
CA LEU A 227 -6.68 -13.73 -11.45
C LEU A 227 -6.79 -13.82 -12.97
N PRO A 228 -6.08 -14.76 -13.59
CA PRO A 228 -6.32 -15.12 -14.99
C PRO A 228 -7.75 -15.64 -15.18
N VAL A 229 -8.31 -15.37 -16.36
CA VAL A 229 -9.59 -15.89 -16.82
C VAL A 229 -9.34 -16.71 -18.08
N THR A 230 -9.88 -17.93 -18.13
CA THR A 230 -9.84 -18.80 -19.31
C THR A 230 -11.23 -18.94 -19.92
N ALA A 231 -11.37 -19.72 -20.99
CA ALA A 231 -12.69 -20.02 -21.58
C ALA A 231 -13.59 -20.81 -20.61
N ASP A 232 -12.99 -21.61 -19.73
CA ASP A 232 -13.70 -22.55 -18.86
C ASP A 232 -13.75 -22.09 -17.39
N ASP A 233 -12.98 -21.06 -17.02
CA ASP A 233 -12.89 -20.53 -15.65
C ASP A 233 -12.85 -18.99 -15.63
N ASP A 234 -13.94 -18.38 -15.14
CA ASP A 234 -14.03 -16.96 -14.79
C ASP A 234 -14.48 -16.81 -13.31
N PRO A 235 -13.59 -16.37 -12.39
CA PRO A 235 -13.92 -16.19 -10.98
C PRO A 235 -14.91 -15.05 -10.71
N GLY A 236 -15.27 -14.25 -11.71
CA GLY A 236 -16.23 -13.16 -11.61
C GLY A 236 -17.54 -13.35 -12.38
N ASP A 237 -17.83 -14.55 -12.90
CA ASP A 237 -19.05 -14.82 -13.67
C ASP A 237 -20.35 -14.67 -12.85
N GLU A 238 -20.24 -14.67 -11.53
CA GLU A 238 -21.40 -14.56 -10.62
C GLU A 238 -21.81 -13.10 -10.29
N LEU A 239 -20.96 -12.11 -10.58
CA LEU A 239 -21.31 -10.69 -10.42
C LEU A 239 -22.16 -10.24 -11.61
N ASN A 240 -23.40 -9.84 -11.34
CA ASN A 240 -24.34 -9.45 -12.38
C ASN A 240 -24.51 -7.92 -12.48
N ARG A 241 -25.13 -7.50 -13.57
CA ARG A 241 -25.36 -6.08 -13.87
C ARG A 241 -26.17 -5.37 -12.78
N ASP A 242 -27.10 -6.07 -12.14
CA ASP A 242 -27.98 -5.52 -11.11
C ASP A 242 -27.20 -5.17 -9.84
N ASP A 243 -26.21 -5.98 -9.45
CA ASP A 243 -25.31 -5.69 -8.33
C ASP A 243 -24.44 -4.45 -8.61
N LEU A 244 -24.00 -4.28 -9.86
CA LEU A 244 -23.21 -3.12 -10.27
C LEU A 244 -24.05 -1.83 -10.31
N ASP A 245 -25.28 -1.92 -10.83
CA ASP A 245 -26.19 -0.78 -10.88
C ASP A 245 -26.61 -0.37 -9.45
N ARG A 246 -26.85 -1.33 -8.56
CA ARG A 246 -27.07 -1.07 -7.13
C ARG A 246 -25.87 -0.37 -6.48
N LEU A 247 -24.64 -0.80 -6.78
CA LEU A 247 -23.43 -0.12 -6.31
C LEU A 247 -23.38 1.34 -6.79
N TYR A 248 -23.72 1.60 -8.05
CA TYR A 248 -23.71 2.96 -8.61
C TYR A 248 -24.79 3.85 -7.99
N ASP A 249 -25.96 3.30 -7.73
CA ASP A 249 -27.04 4.00 -7.02
C ASP A 249 -26.62 4.32 -5.58
N GLU A 250 -26.05 3.36 -4.85
CA GLU A 250 -25.55 3.56 -3.48
C GLU A 250 -24.40 4.58 -3.43
N ALA A 251 -23.54 4.63 -4.45
CA ALA A 251 -22.47 5.61 -4.57
C ALA A 251 -22.95 7.00 -5.02
N GLY A 252 -24.19 7.12 -5.50
CA GLY A 252 -24.72 8.33 -6.12
C GLY A 252 -24.08 8.65 -7.48
N GLY A 253 -23.52 7.64 -8.16
CA GLY A 253 -22.92 7.73 -9.49
C GLY A 253 -21.68 6.86 -9.67
N ASN A 254 -21.14 6.83 -10.90
CA ASN A 254 -20.04 5.95 -11.31
C ASN A 254 -18.67 6.65 -11.36
N SER A 255 -18.55 7.89 -10.87
CA SER A 255 -17.27 8.60 -10.88
C SER A 255 -16.29 8.03 -9.85
N LYS A 256 -14.98 8.16 -10.12
CA LYS A 256 -13.92 7.74 -9.19
C LYS A 256 -14.13 8.30 -7.77
N PHE A 257 -14.55 9.56 -7.66
CA PHE A 257 -14.74 10.22 -6.36
C PHE A 257 -15.93 9.64 -5.59
N GLN A 258 -17.06 9.39 -6.26
CA GLN A 258 -18.25 8.78 -5.67
C GLN A 258 -17.97 7.36 -5.17
N LEU A 259 -17.42 6.52 -6.05
CA LEU A 259 -17.10 5.13 -5.75
C LEU A 259 -16.04 4.98 -4.64
N LYS A 260 -15.08 5.91 -4.54
CA LYS A 260 -14.09 5.92 -3.45
C LYS A 260 -14.67 6.28 -2.09
N ARG A 261 -15.92 6.76 -1.98
CA ARG A 261 -16.56 7.10 -0.69
C ARG A 261 -17.43 5.97 -0.15
N THR A 262 -17.96 5.12 -1.02
CA THR A 262 -18.71 3.91 -0.64
C THR A 262 -17.77 2.83 -0.11
N ARG A 263 -18.20 2.06 0.90
CA ARG A 263 -17.42 0.98 1.53
C ARG A 263 -18.26 -0.28 1.67
N TYR A 264 -17.64 -1.43 1.40
CA TYR A 264 -18.23 -2.76 1.51
C TYR A 264 -17.37 -3.67 2.38
N LYS A 265 -18.01 -4.54 3.16
CA LYS A 265 -17.38 -5.52 4.04
C LYS A 265 -18.07 -6.88 3.88
N PHE A 266 -17.44 -7.93 4.39
CA PHE A 266 -18.12 -9.20 4.58
C PHE A 266 -19.05 -9.15 5.80
N ASP A 267 -20.22 -9.76 5.65
CA ASP A 267 -21.14 -10.10 6.72
C ASP A 267 -21.57 -11.55 6.55
N GLU A 268 -21.69 -12.29 7.65
CA GLU A 268 -22.10 -13.70 7.61
C GLU A 268 -23.62 -13.77 7.64
N HIS A 269 -24.22 -14.14 6.51
CA HIS A 269 -25.65 -14.35 6.40
C HIS A 269 -25.96 -15.83 6.64
N GLY A 270 -26.89 -16.11 7.56
CA GLY A 270 -27.18 -17.49 8.02
C GLY A 270 -27.61 -18.47 6.92
N GLU A 271 -28.09 -17.97 5.78
CA GLU A 271 -28.49 -18.79 4.62
C GLU A 271 -27.60 -18.61 3.37
N LEU A 272 -26.92 -17.45 3.23
CA LEU A 272 -26.17 -17.09 2.02
C LEU A 272 -24.65 -17.15 2.24
N GLN A 273 -24.21 -17.60 3.42
CA GLN A 273 -22.81 -17.58 3.85
C GLN A 273 -22.24 -16.14 3.79
N ALA A 274 -20.95 -15.98 3.50
CA ALA A 274 -20.31 -14.67 3.46
C ALA A 274 -20.84 -13.84 2.27
N VAL A 275 -21.54 -12.75 2.57
CA VAL A 275 -22.08 -11.82 1.56
C VAL A 275 -21.39 -10.46 1.66
N LEU A 276 -21.18 -9.82 0.52
CA LEU A 276 -20.65 -8.46 0.47
C LEU A 276 -21.78 -7.46 0.77
N VAL A 277 -21.66 -6.72 1.86
CA VAL A 277 -22.67 -5.72 2.25
C VAL A 277 -22.06 -4.33 2.38
N PRO A 278 -22.85 -3.26 2.16
CA PRO A 278 -22.42 -1.92 2.53
C PRO A 278 -21.98 -1.90 3.99
N ALA A 279 -20.88 -1.20 4.30
CA ALA A 279 -20.28 -1.21 5.63
C ALA A 279 -21.22 -0.70 6.75
N ARG A 280 -22.35 -0.06 6.41
CA ARG A 280 -23.43 0.32 7.34
C ARG A 280 -24.80 -0.17 6.84
N ARG A 281 -25.55 -0.86 7.71
CA ARG A 281 -26.92 -1.35 7.42
C ARG A 281 -27.93 -0.20 7.65
N GLY A 282 -28.60 0.26 6.58
CA GLY A 282 -29.78 1.16 6.69
C GLY A 282 -29.55 2.69 6.75
N GLN A 283 -28.47 3.28 6.20
CA GLN A 283 -28.24 4.74 6.27
C GLN A 283 -28.27 5.44 4.89
N LYS A 284 -29.03 6.56 4.78
CA LYS A 284 -28.84 7.63 3.78
C LYS A 284 -27.47 8.29 3.98
N VAL A 285 -26.85 8.77 2.89
CA VAL A 285 -25.58 9.51 2.92
C VAL A 285 -25.84 11.03 2.88
N PRO A 286 -25.58 11.81 3.94
CA PRO A 286 -25.51 13.25 3.80
C PRO A 286 -24.08 13.75 4.06
N HIS A 287 -23.56 14.62 3.19
CA HIS A 287 -22.77 15.79 3.60
C HIS A 287 -22.91 16.92 2.56
N TYR A 288 -23.91 17.79 2.75
CA TYR A 288 -23.74 19.22 2.52
C TYR A 288 -23.41 19.86 3.88
N ARG A 289 -22.46 20.78 3.91
CA ARG A 289 -21.89 21.36 5.14
C ARG A 289 -22.47 22.76 5.34
N ASP A 290 -23.06 22.98 6.51
CA ASP A 290 -23.36 24.33 7.01
C ASP A 290 -22.04 24.96 7.52
N PRO A 291 -21.60 26.12 7.01
CA PRO A 291 -20.35 26.74 7.43
C PRO A 291 -20.40 27.38 8.84
N THR A 292 -21.53 27.35 9.53
CA THR A 292 -21.72 28.02 10.85
C THR A 292 -21.76 27.08 12.06
N VAL A 293 -21.59 25.76 11.89
CA VAL A 293 -21.62 24.78 12.99
C VAL A 293 -20.19 24.33 13.36
N PRO A 294 -19.76 24.43 14.64
CA PRO A 294 -18.45 23.95 15.09
C PRO A 294 -18.29 22.44 14.93
N GLN A 295 -17.04 21.99 14.78
CA GLN A 295 -16.71 20.56 14.57
C GLN A 295 -17.17 19.68 15.75
N PRO A 296 -17.69 18.47 15.50
CA PRO A 296 -17.71 17.42 16.50
C PRO A 296 -16.34 16.76 16.62
N VAL A 297 -15.86 16.62 17.85
CA VAL A 297 -14.61 15.96 18.26
C VAL A 297 -14.74 14.44 18.07
N ASP A 298 -13.75 13.84 17.43
CA ASP A 298 -13.60 12.39 17.29
C ASP A 298 -12.96 11.82 18.58
N LEU A 299 -13.77 11.22 19.45
CA LEU A 299 -13.34 10.64 20.72
C LEU A 299 -12.83 9.21 20.52
N ASP A 300 -11.54 9.08 20.19
CA ASP A 300 -10.58 8.13 20.78
C ASP A 300 -9.19 8.38 20.17
N GLU A 301 -8.72 9.62 20.29
CA GLU A 301 -7.37 10.04 19.94
C GLU A 301 -6.35 9.31 20.83
N PHE A 302 -6.66 9.16 22.12
CA PHE A 302 -5.81 8.44 23.07
C PHE A 302 -5.62 6.96 22.72
N ALA A 303 -6.66 6.24 22.32
CA ALA A 303 -6.53 4.82 21.95
C ALA A 303 -5.62 4.64 20.71
N ARG A 304 -5.69 5.59 19.76
CA ARG A 304 -4.81 5.62 18.58
C ARG A 304 -3.37 5.97 18.94
N GLU A 305 -3.16 6.99 19.77
CA GLU A 305 -1.83 7.37 20.25
C GLU A 305 -1.18 6.25 21.06
N TYR A 306 -1.94 5.56 21.91
CA TYR A 306 -1.48 4.42 22.69
C TYR A 306 -1.11 3.22 21.81
N GLU A 307 -1.94 2.85 20.82
CA GLU A 307 -1.65 1.77 19.88
C GLU A 307 -0.37 2.07 19.09
N VAL A 308 -0.23 3.30 18.58
CA VAL A 308 0.98 3.75 17.88
C VAL A 308 2.18 3.71 18.81
N ALA A 309 2.07 4.22 20.03
CA ALA A 309 3.17 4.26 20.99
C ALA A 309 3.66 2.86 21.38
N SER A 310 2.73 1.94 21.63
CA SER A 310 3.05 0.55 22.01
C SER A 310 3.78 -0.21 20.89
N ARG A 311 3.46 0.06 19.63
CA ARG A 311 4.10 -0.56 18.47
C ARG A 311 5.46 0.05 18.16
N GLN A 312 5.58 1.38 18.27
CA GLN A 312 6.77 2.12 17.85
C GLN A 312 7.88 2.11 18.90
N LEU A 313 7.55 2.17 20.20
CA LEU A 313 8.55 2.31 21.26
C LEU A 313 9.63 1.18 21.23
N PRO A 314 9.30 -0.12 21.10
CA PRO A 314 10.31 -1.17 21.05
C PRO A 314 11.24 -1.07 19.83
N LEU A 315 10.75 -0.53 18.71
CA LEU A 315 11.54 -0.29 17.50
C LEU A 315 12.49 0.89 17.73
N MET A 316 11.98 1.98 18.31
CA MET A 316 12.77 3.17 18.61
C MET A 316 13.91 2.87 19.59
N GLU A 317 13.64 2.12 20.66
CA GLU A 317 14.68 1.70 21.62
C GLU A 317 15.74 0.80 20.99
N ARG A 318 15.36 -0.05 20.03
CA ARG A 318 16.31 -0.85 19.26
C ARG A 318 17.21 0.01 18.39
N HIS A 319 16.65 1.02 17.72
CA HIS A 319 17.42 1.93 16.87
C HIS A 319 18.38 2.81 17.68
N LEU A 320 17.96 3.28 18.87
CA LEU A 320 18.87 3.98 19.79
C LEU A 320 20.05 3.10 20.20
N ARG A 321 19.80 1.82 20.55
CA ARG A 321 20.88 0.86 20.86
C ARG A 321 21.85 0.68 19.69
N GLN A 322 21.34 0.62 18.46
CA GLN A 322 22.18 0.53 17.26
C GLN A 322 23.00 1.80 17.04
N THR A 323 22.40 2.97 17.25
CA THR A 323 23.06 4.28 17.15
C THR A 323 24.23 4.38 18.14
N LEU A 324 24.01 3.99 19.40
CA LEU A 324 25.06 3.94 20.42
C LEU A 324 26.15 2.91 20.08
N ALA A 325 25.77 1.74 19.55
CA ALA A 325 26.72 0.71 19.14
C ALA A 325 27.62 1.13 17.96
N LYS A 326 27.18 2.09 17.13
CA LYS A 326 28.01 2.72 16.09
C LYS A 326 29.06 3.70 16.63
N GLY A 327 29.11 3.92 17.96
CA GLY A 327 30.11 4.77 18.61
C GLY A 327 29.73 6.25 18.70
N LEU A 328 28.48 6.62 18.43
CA LEU A 328 27.98 7.98 18.67
C LEU A 328 27.93 8.25 20.18
N GLY A 329 28.53 9.37 20.59
CA GLY A 329 28.57 9.77 22.00
C GLY A 329 27.17 10.03 22.57
N GLU A 330 27.00 9.78 23.88
CA GLU A 330 25.70 9.96 24.55
C GLU A 330 25.17 11.39 24.47
N ASP A 331 26.09 12.36 24.41
CA ASP A 331 25.79 13.80 24.31
C ASP A 331 25.68 14.30 22.85
N SER A 332 25.77 13.40 21.86
CA SER A 332 25.63 13.80 20.46
C SER A 332 24.20 14.25 20.17
N SER A 333 24.06 15.27 19.31
CA SER A 333 22.76 15.80 18.89
C SER A 333 21.80 14.71 18.37
N PRO A 334 22.24 13.71 17.56
CA PRO A 334 21.39 12.60 17.16
C PRO A 334 20.86 11.79 18.35
N VAL A 335 21.74 11.43 19.31
CA VAL A 335 21.33 10.63 20.48
C VAL A 335 20.37 11.40 21.39
N GLN A 336 20.60 12.70 21.57
CA GLN A 336 19.70 13.56 22.35
C GLN A 336 18.32 13.65 21.71
N TYR A 337 18.24 13.87 20.39
CA TYR A 337 16.98 13.88 19.65
C TYR A 337 16.23 12.55 19.82
N GLN A 338 16.92 11.42 19.61
CA GLN A 338 16.33 10.09 19.75
C GLN A 338 15.76 9.85 21.16
N ARG A 339 16.49 10.24 22.21
CA ARG A 339 16.02 10.13 23.60
C ARG A 339 14.77 10.96 23.84
N THR A 340 14.74 12.22 23.38
CA THR A 340 13.55 13.08 23.48
C THR A 340 12.32 12.44 22.84
N GLN A 341 12.47 11.82 21.67
CA GLN A 341 11.35 11.14 21.00
C GLN A 341 10.91 9.88 21.74
N ILE A 342 11.85 9.08 22.26
CA ILE A 342 11.54 7.90 23.08
C ILE A 342 10.81 8.30 24.36
N ASP A 343 11.26 9.35 25.05
CA ASP A 343 10.66 9.82 26.30
C ASP A 343 9.23 10.33 26.06
N ARG A 344 8.98 11.00 24.92
CA ARG A 344 7.62 11.37 24.50
C ARG A 344 6.71 10.15 24.37
N TYR A 345 7.19 9.06 23.76
CA TYR A 345 6.41 7.84 23.56
C TYR A 345 6.19 7.08 24.88
N LYS A 346 7.18 7.06 25.77
CA LYS A 346 7.03 6.52 27.14
C LYS A 346 5.98 7.28 27.92
N ALA A 347 5.96 8.61 27.81
CA ALA A 347 4.97 9.45 28.48
C ALA A 347 3.52 9.13 28.04
N ILE A 348 3.31 8.80 26.75
CA ILE A 348 1.99 8.38 26.24
C ILE A 348 1.56 7.05 26.88
N LEU A 349 2.47 6.08 27.00
CA LEU A 349 2.15 4.76 27.58
C LEU A 349 1.97 4.78 29.10
N SER A 350 2.45 5.82 29.79
CA SER A 350 2.31 6.00 31.24
C SER A 350 1.07 6.80 31.66
N ARG A 351 0.35 7.39 30.71
CA ARG A 351 -0.95 8.03 30.92
C ARG A 351 -2.04 6.98 30.92
#